data_AF-A0A346QX28-F1
#
_entry.id   AF-A0A346QX28-F1
#
_cell.length_a   1.000
_cell.length_b   1.000
_cell.length_c   1.000
_cell.angle_alpha   90.00
_cell.angle_beta   90.00
_cell.angle_gamma   90.00
#
_symmetry.space_group_name_H-M   'P 1'
#
loop_
_entity.id
_entity.type
_entity.pdbx_description
1 polymer ?
#
loop_
_entity_poly.entity_id
_entity_poly.type
_entity_poly.pdbx_seq_one_letter_code
_entity_poly.pdbx_strand_id
1 'polypeptide(L)' 'MLTPWTVFGGPLLCLPWGVDGDSLPLSVMLAAATGRDALVLGAGLELARLAPPLPRLGP' A
#
# COMPACT_ATOMS: atom_id res chain seq x y z
N MET A 1 14.61 -15.88 5.23
CA MET A 1 13.54 -15.95 4.23
C MET A 1 13.65 -14.69 3.37
N LEU A 2 13.95 -14.83 2.07
CA LEU A 2 14.07 -13.68 1.17
C LEU A 2 12.70 -13.43 0.56
N THR A 3 12.03 -12.36 0.98
CA THR A 3 10.75 -11.97 0.39
C THR A 3 11.00 -11.38 -1.01
N PRO A 4 10.21 -11.77 -2.03
CA PRO A 4 10.47 -11.42 -3.44
C PRO A 4 10.71 -9.93 -3.66
N TRP A 5 9.90 -9.09 -3.02
CA TRP A 5 9.95 -7.65 -3.13
C TRP A 5 11.23 -7.00 -2.54
N THR A 6 11.94 -7.70 -1.66
CA THR A 6 13.23 -7.24 -1.10
C THR A 6 14.42 -7.67 -1.96
N VAL A 7 14.27 -8.76 -2.73
CA VAL A 7 15.33 -9.29 -3.61
C VAL A 7 15.34 -8.58 -4.95
N PHE A 8 14.17 -8.35 -5.53
CA PHE A 8 14.06 -7.78 -6.86
C PHE A 8 14.28 -6.26 -6.89
N GLY A 9 14.31 -5.60 -5.72
CA GLY A 9 14.61 -4.17 -5.60
C GLY A 9 13.62 -3.25 -6.31
N GLY A 10 12.41 -3.74 -6.59
CA GLY A 10 11.34 -2.94 -7.18
C GLY A 10 10.67 -2.04 -6.15
N PRO A 11 10.03 -0.92 -6.58
CA PRO A 11 9.31 -0.04 -5.68
C PRO A 11 8.10 -0.74 -5.07
N LEU A 12 7.85 -0.42 -3.79
CA LEU A 12 6.72 -0.91 -3.00
C LEU A 12 5.99 0.27 -2.36
N LEU A 13 4.67 0.18 -2.31
CA LEU A 13 3.83 1.16 -1.63
C LEU A 13 2.77 0.41 -0.81
N CYS A 14 2.70 0.74 0.47
CA CYS A 14 1.65 0.25 1.36
C CYS A 14 0.64 1.36 1.62
N LEU A 15 -0.63 1.08 1.40
CA LEU A 15 -1.72 2.02 1.63
C LEU A 15 -2.66 1.48 2.71
N PRO A 16 -3.11 2.31 3.65
CA PRO A 16 -4.13 1.91 4.61
C PRO A 16 -5.45 1.58 3.89
N TRP A 17 -6.14 0.52 4.34
CA TRP A 17 -7.35 -0.01 3.71
C TRP A 17 -8.48 -0.29 4.70
N GLY A 18 -8.62 0.58 5.69
CA GLY A 18 -9.61 0.45 6.74
C GLY A 18 -9.18 -0.53 7.83
N VAL A 19 -10.16 -1.21 8.41
CA VAL A 19 -9.96 -2.18 9.49
C VAL A 19 -10.77 -3.44 9.20
N ASP A 20 -10.36 -4.58 9.78
CA ASP A 20 -11.13 -5.82 9.74
C ASP A 20 -12.22 -5.89 10.82
N GLY A 21 -12.86 -7.05 10.97
CA GLY A 21 -13.94 -7.27 11.94
C GLY A 21 -13.50 -7.14 13.40
N ASP A 22 -12.20 -7.27 13.69
CA ASP A 22 -11.61 -7.13 15.02
C ASP A 22 -10.99 -5.74 15.23
N SER A 23 -11.29 -4.79 14.33
CA SER A 23 -10.74 -3.43 14.32
C SER A 23 -9.21 -3.36 14.12
N LEU A 24 -8.60 -4.38 13.51
CA LEU A 24 -7.19 -4.35 13.17
C LEU A 24 -6.96 -3.62 11.83
N PRO A 25 -5.95 -2.75 11.72
CA PRO A 25 -5.65 -2.03 10.48
C PRO A 25 -5.31 -2.96 9.31
N LEU A 26 -6.00 -2.77 8.19
CA LEU A 26 -5.70 -3.44 6.92
C LEU A 26 -4.83 -2.56 6.03
N SER A 27 -4.03 -3.20 5.18
CA SER A 27 -3.15 -2.53 4.22
C SER A 27 -3.20 -3.22 2.87
N VAL A 28 -3.09 -2.44 1.79
CA VAL A 28 -2.86 -2.93 0.43
C VAL A 28 -1.43 -2.61 0.04
N MET A 29 -0.71 -3.64 -0.41
CA MET A 29 0.65 -3.49 -0.94
C MET A 29 0.63 -3.51 -2.46
N LEU A 30 1.16 -2.45 -3.06
CA LEU A 30 1.45 -2.35 -4.49
C LEU A 30 2.94 -2.59 -4.72
N ALA A 31 3.25 -3.29 -5.80
CA ALA A 31 4.62 -3.56 -6.22
C ALA A 31 4.73 -3.40 -7.75
N ALA A 32 5.89 -2.94 -8.21
CA ALA A 32 6.21 -2.93 -9.63
C ALA A 32 7.67 -3.33 -9.88
N ALA A 33 8.02 -3.50 -11.15
CA ALA A 33 9.41 -3.69 -11.56
C ALA A 33 10.27 -2.45 -11.23
N THR A 34 11.57 -2.65 -11.07
CA THR A 34 12.55 -1.59 -10.75
C THR A 34 12.46 -0.40 -11.71
N GLY A 35 12.56 0.81 -11.17
CA GLY A 35 12.47 2.07 -11.94
C GLY A 35 11.05 2.47 -12.36
N ARG A 36 10.02 1.83 -11.81
CA ARG A 36 8.60 2.12 -12.09
C ARG A 36 7.88 2.82 -10.94
N ASP A 37 8.61 3.63 -10.18
CA ASP A 37 8.13 4.35 -9.00
C ASP A 37 6.92 5.23 -9.32
N ALA A 38 6.98 5.98 -10.42
CA ALA A 38 5.88 6.83 -10.87
C ALA A 38 4.59 6.04 -11.15
N LEU A 39 4.70 4.81 -11.66
CA LEU A 39 3.55 3.95 -11.89
C LEU A 39 2.93 3.50 -10.57
N VAL A 40 3.76 3.06 -9.61
CA VAL A 40 3.29 2.64 -8.28
C VAL A 40 2.64 3.80 -7.53
N LEU A 41 3.23 5.00 -7.59
CA LEU A 41 2.68 6.19 -6.97
C LEU A 41 1.37 6.63 -7.64
N GLY A 42 1.30 6.62 -8.98
CA GLY A 42 0.09 6.95 -9.71
C GLY A 42 -1.05 5.98 -9.42
N ALA A 43 -0.78 4.67 -9.47
CA ALA A 43 -1.74 3.64 -9.10
C ALA A 43 -2.19 3.77 -7.64
N GLY A 44 -1.25 4.08 -6.74
CA GLY A 44 -1.54 4.28 -5.33
C GLY A 44 -2.43 5.49 -5.07
N LEU A 45 -2.25 6.59 -5.81
CA LEU A 45 -3.11 7.76 -5.71
C LEU A 45 -4.54 7.45 -6.15
N GLU A 46 -4.71 6.74 -7.26
CA GLU A 46 -6.04 6.32 -7.72
C GLU A 46 -6.70 5.37 -6.72
N LEU A 47 -5.94 4.42 -6.17
CA LEU A 47 -6.46 3.46 -5.21
C LEU A 47 -6.83 4.13 -3.87
N ALA A 48 -6.04 5.09 -3.41
CA ALA A 48 -6.31 5.82 -2.17
C ALA A 48 -7.64 6.60 -2.21
N ARG A 49 -8.12 7.02 -3.39
CA ARG A 49 -9.43 7.65 -3.54
C ARG A 49 -10.60 6.68 -3.32
N LEU A 50 -10.35 5.38 -3.46
CA LEU A 50 -11.33 4.32 -3.25
C LEU A 50 -11.21 3.67 -1.86
N ALA A 51 -10.26 4.12 -1.05
CA ALA A 51 -10.02 3.54 0.27
C ALA A 51 -11.26 3.68 1.16
N PRO A 52 -11.61 2.64 1.95
CA PRO A 52 -12.65 2.75 2.97
C PRO A 52 -12.34 3.90 3.95
N PRO A 53 -13.35 4.42 4.67
CA PRO A 53 -13.13 5.44 5.70
C PRO A 53 -12.04 4.99 6.68
N LEU A 54 -10.93 5.72 6.67
CA LEU A 54 -9.80 5.42 7.53
C LEU A 54 -10.02 6.10 8.88
N PRO A 55 -9.80 5.39 10.01
CA PRO A 55 -9.77 6.04 11.30
C PRO A 55 -8.70 7.12 11.28
N ARG A 56 -9.08 8.35 11.63
CA ARG A 56 -8.10 9.42 11.81
C ARG A 56 -7.25 9.06 13.02
N LEU A 57 -5.94 8.98 12.81
CA LEU A 57 -5.01 9.05 13.93
C LEU A 57 -5.28 10.38 14.66
N GLY A 58 -5.52 10.29 15.96
CA GLY A 58 -5.74 11.45 16.82
C GLY A 58 -4.52 12.38 16.86
N PRO A 59 -4.63 13.55 17.52
CA PRO A 59 -3.51 14.47 17.71
C PRO A 59 -2.31 13.81 18.41
#